data_AF-A0A7Y4XLA0-F1
#
_entry.id   AF-A0A7Y4XLA0-F1
#
_cell.length_a   1.000
_cell.length_b   1.000
_cell.length_c   1.000
_cell.angle_alpha   90.00
_cell.angle_beta   90.00
_cell.angle_gamma   90.00
#
_symmetry.space_group_name_H-M   'P 1'
#
loop_
_entity.id
_entity.type
_entity.pdbx_description
1 polymer ?
#
loop_
_entity_poly.entity_id
_entity_poly.type
_entity_poly.pdbx_seq_one_letter_code
_entity_poly.pdbx_strand_id
1 'polypeptide(L)'
;MLKVLVYATFKGHTKVVNDAFSFNQPGDSNASWGNKEIVPDSLAEILNFLGGYTIESELLRYWEGHHGIQPYLDCVFIKIFYEYDPRQKYFDENPAQITKEFCKARLDNDSSSVTALQAEIQELKRKLNFYIENNSPYIEQYFPNKGKIEATNNLFDTINNACQELLGDIQEHSTIRQETKDRFFTDSIAQYNRINYIFKLFRLYTHPTDEEQENPQLVYPGVNELFDRMAFTENWHIPYFGLMETSGTRVAELENTYGLGIIKRLAVTHQQEQIEESSIAEHIRAAKLKNKIVIGSNLYFDSIFRDDENFVSAWVPGENNIIPDFYVGRLGDTKIFNLYDKVFSNQLMIILSSDDIVGVIDQTANASETFKQIESFSCKFVDFGIDTESRNTFLADSPEWLLRQIPDGNGREKFIKSQVWIQMLKKVQFKVSKKRTALFYMIKD
;
A
#
# COMPACT_ATOMS: atom_id res chain seq x y z
N MET A 1 -39.04 5.14 -9.04
CA MET A 1 -39.61 5.94 -7.94
C MET A 1 -38.56 6.71 -7.14
N LEU A 2 -37.47 6.08 -6.68
CA LEU A 2 -36.39 6.74 -5.90
C LEU A 2 -35.93 8.11 -6.44
N LYS A 3 -35.62 8.23 -7.74
CA LYS A 3 -35.20 9.51 -8.35
C LYS A 3 -36.24 10.64 -8.15
N VAL A 4 -37.53 10.31 -8.18
CA VAL A 4 -38.63 11.25 -7.96
C VAL A 4 -38.72 11.67 -6.49
N LEU A 5 -38.52 10.71 -5.57
CA LEU A 5 -38.49 11.00 -4.14
C LEU A 5 -37.31 11.91 -3.78
N VAL A 6 -36.13 11.65 -4.33
CA VAL A 6 -34.93 12.50 -4.14
C VAL A 6 -35.19 13.92 -4.65
N TYR A 7 -35.81 14.07 -5.83
CA TYR A 7 -36.20 15.39 -6.34
C TYR A 7 -37.25 16.08 -5.47
N ALA A 8 -38.25 15.35 -5.00
CA ALA A 8 -39.28 15.90 -4.12
C ALA A 8 -38.67 16.37 -2.79
N THR A 9 -37.73 15.61 -2.21
CA THR A 9 -36.98 16.00 -1.02
C THR A 9 -36.14 17.26 -1.28
N PHE A 10 -35.43 17.33 -2.40
CA PHE A 10 -34.68 18.52 -2.82
C PHE A 10 -35.56 19.77 -2.95
N LYS A 11 -36.78 19.61 -3.49
CA LYS A 11 -37.76 20.70 -3.63
C LYS A 11 -38.54 21.02 -2.35
N GLY A 12 -38.29 20.30 -1.26
CA GLY A 12 -39.03 20.48 0.00
C GLY A 12 -40.50 20.03 -0.07
N HIS A 13 -40.86 19.18 -1.02
CA HIS A 13 -42.22 18.64 -1.17
C HIS A 13 -42.48 17.46 -0.22
N THR A 14 -42.40 17.73 1.08
CA THR A 14 -42.42 16.69 2.13
C THR A 14 -43.71 15.89 2.19
N LYS A 15 -44.84 16.53 1.86
CA LYS A 15 -46.14 15.86 1.69
C LYS A 15 -46.10 14.77 0.60
N VAL A 16 -45.51 15.05 -0.56
CA VAL A 16 -45.43 14.10 -1.68
C VAL A 16 -44.63 12.86 -1.29
N VAL A 17 -43.52 13.06 -0.58
CA VAL A 17 -42.69 11.97 -0.07
C VAL A 17 -43.48 11.14 0.94
N ASN A 18 -44.11 11.78 1.95
CA ASN A 18 -44.91 11.06 2.95
C ASN A 18 -46.10 10.30 2.34
N ASP A 19 -46.80 10.92 1.39
CA ASP A 19 -47.91 10.30 0.67
C ASP A 19 -47.41 9.07 -0.08
N ALA A 20 -46.23 9.13 -0.72
CA ALA A 20 -45.65 7.99 -1.42
C ALA A 20 -45.31 6.82 -0.47
N PHE A 21 -44.75 7.09 0.71
CA PHE A 21 -44.44 6.06 1.72
C PHE A 21 -45.67 5.52 2.47
N SER A 22 -46.78 6.26 2.48
CA SER A 22 -48.04 5.85 3.13
C SER A 22 -49.11 5.36 2.16
N PHE A 23 -48.83 5.41 0.84
CA PHE A 23 -49.78 5.01 -0.19
C PHE A 23 -50.02 3.51 -0.15
N ASN A 24 -51.18 3.15 0.39
CA ASN A 24 -51.74 1.81 0.29
C ASN A 24 -52.73 1.78 -0.87
N GLN A 25 -52.53 0.82 -1.77
CA GLN A 25 -53.41 0.60 -2.91
C GLN A 25 -54.86 0.35 -2.43
N PRO A 26 -55.88 0.94 -3.09
CA PRO A 26 -57.28 0.57 -2.86
C PRO A 26 -57.49 -0.93 -3.11
N GLY A 27 -58.24 -1.61 -2.25
CA GLY A 27 -58.42 -3.07 -2.30
C GLY A 27 -59.07 -3.60 -3.59
N ASP A 28 -59.62 -2.71 -4.41
CA ASP A 28 -60.33 -2.99 -5.68
C ASP A 28 -59.52 -2.59 -6.94
N SER A 29 -58.27 -2.15 -6.78
CA SER A 29 -57.41 -1.79 -7.92
C SER A 29 -56.78 -3.03 -8.59
N ASN A 30 -56.86 -3.10 -9.92
CA ASN A 30 -56.17 -4.11 -10.75
C ASN A 30 -54.72 -3.74 -11.10
N ALA A 31 -54.23 -2.56 -10.70
CA ALA A 31 -52.87 -2.10 -10.95
C ALA A 31 -52.04 -2.14 -9.66
N SER A 32 -50.90 -2.82 -9.65
CA SER A 32 -49.98 -2.87 -8.51
C SER A 32 -49.12 -1.61 -8.46
N TRP A 33 -49.60 -0.55 -7.82
CA TRP A 33 -48.78 0.62 -7.50
C TRP A 33 -48.96 0.85 -5.99
N GLY A 34 -47.88 0.72 -5.21
CA GLY A 34 -47.99 0.75 -3.76
C GLY A 34 -46.67 1.05 -3.08
N ASN A 35 -46.74 1.35 -1.79
CA ASN A 35 -45.60 1.45 -0.86
C ASN A 35 -44.53 0.35 -1.09
N LYS A 36 -44.94 -0.86 -1.50
CA LYS A 36 -44.05 -1.98 -1.84
C LYS A 36 -43.05 -1.73 -2.97
N GLU A 37 -43.31 -0.77 -3.87
CA GLU A 37 -42.33 -0.37 -4.90
C GLU A 37 -41.26 0.61 -4.37
N ILE A 38 -41.46 1.15 -3.17
CA ILE A 38 -40.59 2.16 -2.54
C ILE A 38 -39.86 1.57 -1.34
N VAL A 39 -40.59 0.98 -0.40
CA VAL A 39 -40.05 0.27 0.76
C VAL A 39 -39.93 -1.20 0.39
N PRO A 40 -38.71 -1.71 0.19
CA PRO A 40 -38.50 -3.09 -0.22
C PRO A 40 -39.08 -4.09 0.79
N ASP A 41 -39.33 -5.31 0.32
CA ASP A 41 -40.03 -6.32 1.12
C ASP A 41 -39.14 -7.06 2.12
N SER A 42 -37.82 -6.90 2.00
CA SER A 42 -36.85 -7.42 2.97
C SER A 42 -35.71 -6.45 3.20
N LEU A 43 -35.00 -6.63 4.32
CA LEU A 43 -33.74 -5.92 4.56
C LEU A 43 -32.70 -6.21 3.47
N ALA A 44 -32.64 -7.44 2.94
CA ALA A 44 -31.69 -7.81 1.88
C ALA A 44 -31.85 -6.95 0.62
N GLU A 45 -33.09 -6.60 0.25
CA GLU A 45 -33.36 -5.71 -0.88
C GLU A 45 -32.91 -4.27 -0.60
N ILE A 46 -33.12 -3.77 0.63
CA ILE A 46 -32.62 -2.45 1.05
C ILE A 46 -31.09 -2.41 0.95
N LEU A 47 -30.41 -3.43 1.47
CA LEU A 47 -28.95 -3.56 1.40
C LEU A 47 -28.48 -3.69 -0.05
N ASN A 48 -29.23 -4.34 -0.93
CA ASN A 48 -28.92 -4.43 -2.35
C ASN A 48 -28.96 -3.06 -3.05
N PHE A 49 -29.82 -2.15 -2.62
CA PHE A 49 -29.84 -0.77 -3.12
C PHE A 49 -28.64 0.06 -2.66
N LEU A 50 -28.10 -0.21 -1.47
CA LEU A 50 -26.91 0.47 -0.93
C LEU A 50 -25.60 -0.13 -1.46
N GLY A 51 -25.49 -1.46 -1.49
CA GLY A 51 -24.29 -2.17 -1.97
C GLY A 51 -24.13 -2.16 -3.50
N GLY A 52 -25.17 -1.76 -4.24
CA GLY A 52 -25.15 -1.60 -5.68
C GLY A 52 -24.73 -0.19 -6.09
N TYR A 53 -23.47 -0.02 -6.52
CA TYR A 53 -22.88 1.20 -7.10
C TYR A 53 -23.65 1.84 -8.28
N THR A 54 -24.77 1.27 -8.73
CA THR A 54 -25.51 1.66 -9.93
C THR A 54 -26.44 2.86 -9.73
N ILE A 55 -27.06 3.06 -8.57
CA ILE A 55 -28.05 4.14 -8.41
C ILE A 55 -27.40 5.50 -8.26
N GLU A 56 -26.31 5.59 -7.48
CA GLU A 56 -25.56 6.81 -7.25
C GLU A 56 -24.85 7.27 -8.54
N SER A 57 -24.18 6.36 -9.25
CA SER A 57 -23.51 6.65 -10.53
C SER A 57 -24.49 7.08 -11.63
N GLU A 58 -25.70 6.52 -11.66
CA GLU A 58 -26.76 6.99 -12.55
C GLU A 58 -27.30 8.36 -12.15
N LEU A 59 -27.57 8.62 -10.86
CA LEU A 59 -28.14 9.89 -10.40
C LEU A 59 -27.15 11.05 -10.54
N LEU A 60 -25.87 10.83 -10.22
CA LEU A 60 -24.80 11.81 -10.36
C LEU A 60 -24.63 12.26 -11.82
N ARG A 61 -24.63 11.32 -12.78
CA ARG A 61 -24.47 11.62 -14.21
C ARG A 61 -25.52 12.57 -14.79
N TYR A 62 -26.74 12.62 -14.25
CA TYR A 62 -27.81 13.47 -14.79
C TYR A 62 -27.91 14.83 -14.10
N TRP A 63 -27.34 14.99 -12.90
CA TRP A 63 -27.62 16.13 -12.01
C TRP A 63 -26.37 16.94 -11.61
N GLU A 64 -25.20 16.61 -12.15
CA GLU A 64 -23.97 17.40 -12.04
C GLU A 64 -24.06 18.73 -12.81
N GLY A 65 -24.87 19.64 -12.28
CA GLY A 65 -24.90 21.04 -12.65
C GLY A 65 -24.90 21.96 -11.43
N HIS A 66 -25.72 21.67 -10.40
CA HIS A 66 -25.85 22.54 -9.24
C HIS A 66 -26.28 21.77 -7.97
N HIS A 67 -25.44 21.82 -6.93
CA HIS A 67 -25.68 21.42 -5.53
C HIS A 67 -25.89 19.91 -5.28
N GLY A 68 -24.85 19.27 -4.74
CA GLY A 68 -24.77 17.84 -4.42
C GLY A 68 -26.09 17.20 -3.99
N ILE A 69 -26.49 16.18 -4.76
CA ILE A 69 -27.74 15.43 -4.57
C ILE A 69 -27.70 14.50 -3.34
N GLN A 70 -26.48 14.17 -2.89
CA GLN A 70 -26.23 13.19 -1.83
C GLN A 70 -27.09 13.41 -0.58
N PRO A 71 -27.17 14.61 0.03
CA PRO A 71 -27.93 14.82 1.27
C PRO A 71 -29.42 14.43 1.15
N TYR A 72 -30.00 14.60 -0.05
CA TYR A 72 -31.39 14.26 -0.32
C TYR A 72 -31.56 12.76 -0.57
N LEU A 73 -30.57 12.13 -1.22
CA LEU A 73 -30.52 10.68 -1.40
C LEU A 73 -30.41 9.97 -0.04
N ASP A 74 -29.50 10.43 0.82
CA ASP A 74 -29.35 9.89 2.18
C ASP A 74 -30.65 10.04 2.97
N CYS A 75 -31.32 11.18 2.87
CA CYS A 75 -32.59 11.42 3.56
C CYS A 75 -33.68 10.42 3.11
N VAL A 76 -33.76 10.11 1.82
CA VAL A 76 -34.68 9.10 1.29
C VAL A 76 -34.29 7.70 1.79
N PHE A 77 -33.01 7.35 1.81
CA PHE A 77 -32.57 6.05 2.35
C PHE A 77 -32.88 5.90 3.83
N ILE A 78 -32.60 6.93 4.65
CA ILE A 78 -32.98 6.95 6.07
C ILE A 78 -34.50 6.75 6.22
N LYS A 79 -35.31 7.37 5.34
CA LYS A 79 -36.76 7.19 5.33
C LYS A 79 -37.19 5.76 4.96
N ILE A 80 -36.48 5.09 4.05
CA ILE A 80 -36.71 3.67 3.73
C ILE A 80 -36.45 2.79 4.96
N PHE A 81 -35.33 2.98 5.66
CA PHE A 81 -35.05 2.25 6.90
C PHE A 81 -36.05 2.58 8.01
N TYR A 82 -36.53 3.82 8.07
CA TYR A 82 -37.52 4.25 9.05
C TYR A 82 -38.90 3.61 8.85
N GLU A 83 -39.30 3.44 7.59
CA GLU A 83 -40.57 2.77 7.25
C GLU A 83 -40.46 1.25 7.19
N TYR A 84 -39.23 0.71 7.19
CA TYR A 84 -38.99 -0.71 7.37
C TYR A 84 -39.38 -1.14 8.80
N ASP A 85 -40.46 -1.91 8.90
CA ASP A 85 -40.91 -2.53 10.15
C ASP A 85 -40.66 -4.05 10.10
N PRO A 86 -39.60 -4.56 10.78
CA PRO A 86 -39.30 -5.99 10.81
C PRO A 86 -40.37 -6.82 11.52
N ARG A 87 -41.32 -6.21 12.26
CA ARG A 87 -42.35 -6.93 13.03
C ARG A 87 -43.68 -7.06 12.30
N GLN A 88 -43.93 -6.25 11.27
CA GLN A 88 -45.20 -6.27 10.52
C GLN A 88 -45.17 -7.10 9.24
N LYS A 89 -43.98 -7.38 8.68
CA LYS A 89 -43.84 -8.09 7.41
C LYS A 89 -43.47 -9.56 7.62
N TYR A 90 -44.46 -10.43 7.86
CA TYR A 90 -44.50 -11.91 7.65
C TYR A 90 -43.28 -12.82 7.91
N PHE A 91 -42.17 -12.33 8.43
CA PHE A 91 -40.93 -13.03 8.64
C PHE A 91 -40.34 -12.55 9.97
N ASP A 92 -40.07 -13.47 10.88
CA ASP A 92 -39.21 -13.24 12.04
C ASP A 92 -37.76 -13.06 11.53
N GLU A 93 -37.52 -11.94 10.84
CA GLU A 93 -36.23 -11.63 10.24
C GLU A 93 -35.25 -11.22 11.34
N ASN A 94 -34.18 -12.00 11.54
CA ASN A 94 -33.03 -11.58 12.32
C ASN A 94 -32.15 -10.67 11.44
N PRO A 95 -32.11 -9.33 11.64
CA PRO A 95 -31.40 -8.42 10.75
C PRO A 95 -29.91 -8.69 10.65
N ALA A 96 -29.30 -9.19 11.73
CA ALA A 96 -27.89 -9.56 11.74
C ALA A 96 -27.63 -10.75 10.80
N GLN A 97 -28.48 -11.77 10.85
CA GLN A 97 -28.37 -12.95 9.99
C GLN A 97 -28.55 -12.58 8.52
N ILE A 98 -29.54 -11.75 8.19
CA ILE A 98 -29.78 -11.30 6.81
C ILE A 98 -28.59 -10.50 6.28
N THR A 99 -28.02 -9.62 7.11
CA THR A 99 -26.82 -8.87 6.74
C THR A 99 -25.68 -9.82 6.40
N LYS A 100 -25.44 -10.85 7.22
CA LYS A 100 -24.42 -11.86 6.97
C LYS A 100 -24.66 -12.64 5.68
N GLU A 101 -25.90 -13.07 5.44
CA GLU A 101 -26.29 -13.79 4.23
C GLU A 101 -26.17 -12.93 2.97
N PHE A 102 -26.56 -11.66 3.06
CA PHE A 102 -26.40 -10.68 1.98
C PHE A 102 -24.93 -10.50 1.62
N CYS A 103 -24.06 -10.21 2.60
CA CYS A 103 -22.62 -10.04 2.37
C CYS A 103 -22.00 -11.29 1.74
N LYS A 104 -22.40 -12.47 2.20
CA LYS A 104 -21.92 -13.74 1.62
C LYS A 104 -22.39 -13.96 0.18
N ALA A 105 -23.65 -13.67 -0.12
CA ALA A 105 -24.26 -14.00 -1.41
C ALA A 105 -24.06 -12.93 -2.48
N ARG A 106 -23.84 -11.66 -2.10
CA ARG A 106 -23.78 -10.52 -3.02
C ARG A 106 -22.44 -9.81 -3.02
N LEU A 107 -21.75 -9.82 -1.89
CA LEU A 107 -20.43 -9.22 -1.76
C LEU A 107 -19.34 -10.29 -1.75
N ASP A 108 -19.68 -11.58 -1.89
CA ASP A 108 -18.75 -12.72 -1.83
C ASP A 108 -17.84 -12.75 -0.58
N ASN A 109 -18.28 -12.14 0.53
CA ASN A 109 -17.44 -11.85 1.70
C ASN A 109 -16.14 -11.09 1.35
N ASP A 110 -16.15 -10.28 0.28
CA ASP A 110 -15.10 -9.33 -0.04
C ASP A 110 -15.06 -8.25 1.05
N SER A 111 -13.97 -8.19 1.79
CA SER A 111 -13.89 -7.32 2.96
C SER A 111 -13.98 -5.84 2.57
N SER A 112 -13.38 -5.41 1.45
CA SER A 112 -13.54 -4.05 0.93
C SER A 112 -15.01 -3.67 0.70
N SER A 113 -15.78 -4.55 0.08
CA SER A 113 -17.20 -4.35 -0.16
C SER A 113 -18.01 -4.33 1.14
N VAL A 114 -17.69 -5.21 2.09
CA VAL A 114 -18.33 -5.23 3.42
C VAL A 114 -17.99 -3.96 4.22
N THR A 115 -16.75 -3.48 4.15
CA THR A 115 -16.32 -2.21 4.77
C THR A 115 -17.03 -1.01 4.14
N ALA A 116 -17.20 -1.00 2.82
CA ALA A 116 -17.94 0.06 2.13
C ALA A 116 -19.40 0.11 2.58
N LEU A 117 -20.07 -1.05 2.65
CA LEU A 117 -21.43 -1.14 3.19
C LEU A 117 -21.49 -0.63 4.64
N GLN A 118 -20.56 -1.06 5.49
CA GLN A 118 -20.48 -0.61 6.87
C GLN A 118 -20.32 0.92 6.98
N ALA A 119 -19.43 1.51 6.19
CA ALA A 119 -19.20 2.95 6.17
C ALA A 119 -20.45 3.72 5.74
N GLU A 120 -21.17 3.23 4.73
CA GLU A 120 -22.43 3.83 4.26
C GLU A 120 -23.50 3.79 5.37
N ILE A 121 -23.66 2.65 6.04
CA ILE A 121 -24.61 2.52 7.16
C ILE A 121 -24.25 3.45 8.33
N GLN A 122 -22.97 3.60 8.65
CA GLN A 122 -22.51 4.56 9.66
C GLN A 122 -22.80 6.00 9.25
N GLU A 123 -22.63 6.34 7.98
CA GLU A 123 -22.91 7.69 7.47
C GLU A 123 -24.41 8.03 7.50
N LEU A 124 -25.28 7.08 7.11
CA LEU A 124 -26.73 7.24 7.24
C LEU A 124 -27.15 7.42 8.71
N LYS A 125 -26.58 6.63 9.62
CA LYS A 125 -26.81 6.78 11.06
C LYS A 125 -26.38 8.17 11.56
N ARG A 126 -25.18 8.62 11.16
CA ARG A 126 -24.66 9.94 11.53
C ARG A 126 -25.57 11.06 11.03
N LYS A 127 -26.09 10.97 9.80
CA LYS A 127 -27.02 11.95 9.23
C LYS A 127 -28.37 11.96 9.95
N LEU A 128 -28.92 10.79 10.28
CA LEU A 128 -30.14 10.71 11.10
C LEU A 128 -29.95 11.42 12.45
N ASN A 129 -28.87 11.12 13.16
CA ASN A 129 -28.56 11.77 14.45
C ASN A 129 -28.34 13.27 14.30
N PHE A 130 -27.65 13.72 13.24
CA PHE A 130 -27.51 15.14 12.93
C PHE A 130 -28.87 15.82 12.74
N TYR A 131 -29.81 15.19 12.02
CA TYR A 131 -31.16 15.74 11.86
C TYR A 131 -31.89 15.88 13.20
N ILE A 132 -31.73 14.90 14.10
CA ILE A 132 -32.32 14.89 15.45
C ILE A 132 -31.74 16.03 16.30
N GLU A 133 -30.41 16.10 16.40
CA GLU A 133 -29.70 17.06 17.27
C GLU A 133 -29.96 18.52 16.87
N ASN A 134 -30.09 18.79 15.57
CA ASN A 134 -30.30 20.14 15.05
C ASN A 134 -31.77 20.54 14.97
N ASN A 135 -32.71 19.73 15.50
CA ASN A 135 -34.16 19.93 15.34
C ASN A 135 -34.53 20.27 13.89
N SER A 136 -33.97 19.51 12.95
CA SER A 136 -34.19 19.76 11.54
C SER A 136 -35.70 19.74 11.22
N PRO A 137 -36.22 20.64 10.38
CA PRO A 137 -37.61 20.59 9.93
C PRO A 137 -38.00 19.23 9.32
N TYR A 138 -37.00 18.49 8.84
CA TYR A 138 -37.14 17.12 8.36
C TYR A 138 -37.56 16.11 9.43
N ILE A 139 -37.21 16.31 10.71
CA ILE A 139 -37.57 15.37 11.79
C ILE A 139 -39.07 15.32 12.00
N GLU A 140 -39.72 16.47 12.19
CA GLU A 140 -41.17 16.52 12.41
C GLU A 140 -41.95 16.10 11.17
N GLN A 141 -41.43 16.42 9.99
CA GLN A 141 -42.13 16.16 8.72
C GLN A 141 -41.93 14.74 8.20
N TYR A 142 -40.72 14.19 8.25
CA TYR A 142 -40.41 12.86 7.72
C TYR A 142 -40.35 11.77 8.79
N PHE A 143 -40.10 12.10 10.04
CA PHE A 143 -39.83 11.11 11.11
C PHE A 143 -40.70 11.35 12.36
N PRO A 144 -42.04 11.41 12.24
CA PRO A 144 -42.92 11.89 13.31
C PRO A 144 -42.97 10.98 14.56
N ASN A 145 -42.70 9.69 14.41
CA ASN A 145 -42.71 8.71 15.51
C ASN A 145 -41.30 8.47 16.07
N LYS A 146 -41.06 8.92 17.31
CA LYS A 146 -39.77 8.76 18.02
C LYS A 146 -39.39 7.29 18.29
N GLY A 147 -40.35 6.41 18.55
CA GLY A 147 -40.07 4.99 18.75
C GLY A 147 -39.53 4.30 17.49
N LYS A 148 -40.02 4.72 16.31
CA LYS A 148 -39.47 4.27 15.02
C LYS A 148 -38.05 4.81 14.78
N ILE A 149 -37.73 6.03 15.22
CA ILE A 149 -36.36 6.58 15.14
C ILE A 149 -35.40 5.70 15.93
N GLU A 150 -35.75 5.36 17.17
CA GLU A 150 -34.95 4.47 18.00
C GLU A 150 -34.76 3.09 17.36
N ALA A 151 -35.84 2.50 16.83
CA ALA A 151 -35.77 1.23 16.11
C ALA A 151 -34.85 1.30 14.87
N THR A 152 -34.88 2.41 14.13
CA THR A 152 -34.01 2.65 12.97
C THR A 152 -32.54 2.71 13.37
N ASN A 153 -32.22 3.45 14.45
CA ASN A 153 -30.86 3.51 14.99
C ASN A 153 -30.37 2.13 15.46
N ASN A 154 -31.20 1.36 16.15
CA ASN A 154 -30.87 0.01 16.58
C ASN A 154 -30.65 -0.94 15.38
N LEU A 155 -31.41 -0.75 14.29
CA LEU A 155 -31.20 -1.50 13.06
C LEU A 155 -29.85 -1.17 12.42
N PHE A 156 -29.46 0.11 12.33
CA PHE A 156 -28.13 0.50 11.87
C PHE A 156 -27.02 -0.10 12.73
N ASP A 157 -27.18 -0.13 14.06
CA ASP A 157 -26.22 -0.77 14.96
C ASP A 157 -26.13 -2.28 14.74
N THR A 158 -27.27 -2.94 14.52
CA THR A 158 -27.31 -4.37 14.24
C THR A 158 -26.58 -4.72 12.94
N ILE A 159 -26.81 -3.94 11.87
CA ILE A 159 -26.13 -4.13 10.57
C ILE A 159 -24.63 -3.87 10.72
N ASN A 160 -24.24 -2.79 11.41
CA ASN A 160 -22.84 -2.46 11.65
C ASN A 160 -22.11 -3.55 12.43
N ASN A 161 -22.70 -4.06 13.51
CA ASN A 161 -22.12 -5.14 14.31
C ASN A 161 -22.00 -6.43 13.49
N ALA A 162 -23.01 -6.76 12.69
CA ALA A 162 -22.94 -7.92 11.80
C ALA A 162 -21.81 -7.80 10.76
N CYS A 163 -21.61 -6.60 10.18
CA CYS A 163 -20.48 -6.33 9.29
C CYS A 163 -19.13 -6.44 10.02
N GLN A 164 -19.02 -5.94 11.27
CA GLN A 164 -17.79 -6.08 12.07
C GLN A 164 -17.45 -7.53 12.37
N GLU A 165 -18.45 -8.33 12.76
CA GLU A 165 -18.26 -9.75 12.99
C GLU A 165 -17.77 -10.47 11.72
N LEU A 166 -18.39 -10.19 10.56
CA LEU A 166 -17.95 -10.75 9.28
C LEU A 166 -16.53 -10.34 8.91
N LEU A 167 -16.17 -9.07 9.10
CA LEU A 167 -14.81 -8.61 8.83
C LEU A 167 -13.79 -9.30 9.74
N GLY A 168 -14.14 -9.52 11.01
CA GLY A 168 -13.35 -10.33 11.93
C GLY A 168 -13.22 -11.79 11.46
N ASP A 169 -14.33 -12.39 11.02
CA ASP A 169 -14.33 -13.77 10.50
C ASP A 169 -13.48 -13.90 9.23
N ILE A 170 -13.59 -12.95 8.30
CA ILE A 170 -12.78 -12.87 7.07
C ILE A 170 -11.30 -12.72 7.46
N GLN A 171 -10.99 -11.84 8.41
CA GLN A 171 -9.63 -11.61 8.87
C GLN A 171 -9.01 -12.83 9.52
N GLU A 172 -9.77 -13.59 10.32
CA GLU A 172 -9.26 -14.77 11.02
C GLU A 172 -9.22 -16.03 10.14
N HIS A 173 -10.18 -16.21 9.23
CA HIS A 173 -10.42 -17.51 8.58
C HIS A 173 -10.22 -17.54 7.05
N SER A 174 -10.10 -16.40 6.37
CA SER A 174 -9.81 -16.39 4.92
C SER A 174 -8.51 -17.13 4.62
N THR A 175 -8.27 -17.62 3.41
CA THR A 175 -6.98 -18.26 3.07
C THR A 175 -6.23 -17.41 2.06
N ILE A 176 -4.96 -17.11 2.34
CA ILE A 176 -4.09 -16.43 1.38
C ILE A 176 -3.70 -17.41 0.27
N ARG A 177 -4.08 -17.10 -0.97
CA ARG A 177 -3.76 -17.93 -2.14
C ARG A 177 -2.26 -18.01 -2.36
N GLN A 178 -1.79 -19.16 -2.84
CA GLN A 178 -0.37 -19.37 -3.12
C GLN A 178 0.14 -18.40 -4.21
N GLU A 179 -0.68 -18.07 -5.20
CA GLU A 179 -0.30 -17.10 -6.24
C GLU A 179 -0.01 -15.71 -5.66
N THR A 180 -0.76 -15.28 -4.64
CA THR A 180 -0.52 -14.00 -3.97
C THR A 180 0.84 -13.98 -3.27
N LYS A 181 1.19 -15.08 -2.58
CA LYS A 181 2.49 -15.23 -1.90
C LYS A 181 3.64 -15.21 -2.91
N ASP A 182 3.48 -15.93 -4.02
CA ASP A 182 4.51 -16.02 -5.07
C ASP A 182 4.68 -14.70 -5.81
N ARG A 183 3.58 -13.99 -6.10
CA ARG A 183 3.61 -12.65 -6.71
C ARG A 183 4.35 -11.65 -5.83
N PHE A 184 4.07 -11.63 -4.52
CA PHE A 184 4.74 -10.74 -3.58
C PHE A 184 6.27 -10.81 -3.69
N PHE A 185 6.84 -12.01 -3.67
CA PHE A 185 8.30 -12.17 -3.76
C PHE A 185 8.82 -11.86 -5.15
N THR A 186 8.12 -12.31 -6.20
CA THR A 186 8.52 -12.08 -7.59
C THR A 186 8.61 -10.58 -7.89
N ASP A 187 7.59 -9.81 -7.50
CA ASP A 187 7.53 -8.38 -7.74
C ASP A 187 8.54 -7.61 -6.88
N SER A 188 8.72 -8.01 -5.62
CA SER A 188 9.75 -7.43 -4.74
C SER A 188 11.16 -7.63 -5.32
N ILE A 189 11.47 -8.84 -5.80
CA ILE A 189 12.78 -9.16 -6.38
C ILE A 189 12.97 -8.44 -7.71
N ALA A 190 11.93 -8.33 -8.54
CA ALA A 190 11.98 -7.57 -9.78
C ALA A 190 12.33 -6.09 -9.53
N GLN A 191 11.72 -5.48 -8.51
CA GLN A 191 12.01 -4.08 -8.14
C GLN A 191 13.40 -3.91 -7.54
N TYR A 192 13.83 -4.84 -6.69
CA TYR A 192 15.21 -4.90 -6.21
C TYR A 192 16.21 -4.95 -7.38
N ASN A 193 16.00 -5.86 -8.34
CA ASN A 193 16.85 -6.03 -9.51
C ASN A 193 16.84 -4.77 -10.41
N ARG A 194 15.73 -4.02 -10.43
CA ARG A 194 15.63 -2.76 -11.16
C ARG A 194 16.55 -1.69 -10.58
N ILE A 195 16.52 -1.47 -9.27
CA ILE A 195 17.16 -0.29 -8.67
C ILE A 195 18.47 -0.56 -7.91
N ASN A 196 18.90 -1.81 -7.75
CA ASN A 196 20.19 -2.11 -7.14
C ASN A 196 21.35 -1.85 -8.11
N TYR A 197 21.75 -0.59 -8.21
CA TYR A 197 22.75 -0.12 -9.14
C TYR A 197 24.18 -0.44 -8.72
N ILE A 198 24.46 -0.41 -7.42
CA ILE A 198 25.80 -0.71 -6.90
C ILE A 198 26.14 -2.18 -7.16
N PHE A 199 25.20 -3.10 -6.98
CA PHE A 199 25.39 -4.51 -7.39
C PHE A 199 25.78 -4.63 -8.87
N LYS A 200 25.06 -3.93 -9.76
CA LYS A 200 25.34 -3.93 -11.20
C LYS A 200 26.72 -3.35 -11.50
N LEU A 201 27.10 -2.28 -10.80
CA LEU A 201 28.41 -1.65 -10.94
C LEU A 201 29.54 -2.59 -10.54
N PHE A 202 29.42 -3.23 -9.38
CA PHE A 202 30.40 -4.22 -8.94
C PHE A 202 30.51 -5.36 -9.94
N ARG A 203 29.38 -5.92 -10.42
CA ARG A 203 29.38 -7.00 -11.44
C ARG A 203 30.05 -6.59 -12.75
N LEU A 204 29.90 -5.33 -13.17
CA LEU A 204 30.49 -4.81 -14.41
C LEU A 204 32.02 -4.74 -14.35
N TYR A 205 32.57 -4.47 -13.16
CA TYR A 205 34.01 -4.30 -12.94
C TYR A 205 34.64 -5.41 -12.10
N THR A 206 33.91 -6.51 -11.85
CA THR A 206 34.47 -7.70 -11.19
C THR A 206 35.57 -8.32 -12.06
N HIS A 207 36.78 -8.38 -11.53
CA HIS A 207 37.90 -9.10 -12.12
C HIS A 207 38.11 -10.45 -11.42
N PRO A 208 38.23 -11.57 -12.16
CA PRO A 208 38.62 -12.85 -11.58
C PRO A 208 40.13 -12.81 -11.26
N THR A 209 40.47 -12.39 -10.06
CA THR A 209 41.84 -12.50 -9.54
C THR A 209 41.84 -13.06 -8.11
N ASP A 210 42.77 -13.97 -7.84
CA ASP A 210 43.04 -14.58 -6.55
C ASP A 210 43.67 -13.54 -5.60
N GLU A 211 42.89 -12.82 -4.79
CA GLU A 211 43.45 -12.17 -3.59
C GLU A 211 42.51 -12.23 -2.37
N GLU A 212 43.15 -12.47 -1.23
CA GLU A 212 42.61 -12.80 0.09
C GLU A 212 42.01 -11.61 0.87
N GLN A 213 41.04 -11.98 1.71
CA GLN A 213 40.28 -11.14 2.64
C GLN A 213 41.14 -10.19 3.50
N GLU A 214 40.66 -8.96 3.65
CA GLU A 214 40.63 -8.31 4.96
C GLU A 214 39.18 -7.92 5.28
N ASN A 215 38.61 -8.71 6.19
CA ASN A 215 37.38 -8.46 6.96
C ASN A 215 36.05 -8.34 6.17
N PRO A 216 35.45 -9.46 5.75
CA PRO A 216 34.11 -9.42 5.17
C PRO A 216 33.08 -9.34 6.28
N GLN A 217 32.63 -8.14 6.61
CA GLN A 217 31.37 -8.02 7.34
C GLN A 217 30.26 -8.55 6.44
N LEU A 218 29.66 -9.67 6.85
CA LEU A 218 28.46 -10.19 6.23
C LEU A 218 27.32 -9.22 6.52
N VAL A 219 26.62 -8.79 5.47
CA VAL A 219 25.38 -8.02 5.62
C VAL A 219 24.22 -8.90 5.19
N TYR A 220 23.13 -8.76 5.94
CA TYR A 220 21.86 -9.40 5.66
C TYR A 220 20.83 -8.35 5.25
N PRO A 221 20.97 -7.68 4.09
CA PRO A 221 19.91 -6.79 3.63
C PRO A 221 18.64 -7.62 3.43
N GLY A 222 17.53 -7.16 4.00
CA GLY A 222 16.31 -7.92 3.95
C GLY A 222 15.08 -7.25 4.57
N VAL A 223 13.96 -7.94 4.41
CA VAL A 223 12.68 -7.66 5.07
C VAL A 223 12.45 -8.75 6.10
N ASN A 224 12.01 -8.37 7.30
CA ASN A 224 11.67 -9.30 8.38
C ASN A 224 10.58 -8.66 9.24
N GLU A 225 9.34 -8.63 8.75
CA GLU A 225 8.29 -7.74 9.26
C GLU A 225 6.93 -8.43 9.33
N LEU A 226 6.10 -7.92 10.24
CA LEU A 226 4.69 -8.27 10.33
C LEU A 226 3.89 -7.32 9.43
N PHE A 227 3.01 -7.90 8.63
CA PHE A 227 2.06 -7.16 7.81
C PHE A 227 0.65 -7.59 8.15
N ASP A 228 -0.30 -6.68 7.95
CA ASP A 228 -1.72 -7.01 8.05
C ASP A 228 -2.05 -8.13 7.07
N ARG A 229 -2.63 -9.21 7.60
CA ARG A 229 -3.03 -10.38 6.84
C ARG A 229 -4.05 -10.05 5.76
N MET A 230 -4.93 -9.08 6.02
CA MET A 230 -5.97 -8.65 5.09
C MET A 230 -5.41 -8.21 3.74
N ALA A 231 -4.20 -7.63 3.74
CA ALA A 231 -3.49 -7.19 2.54
C ALA A 231 -3.26 -8.32 1.51
N PHE A 232 -3.36 -9.59 1.93
CA PHE A 232 -3.03 -10.77 1.13
C PHE A 232 -4.22 -11.69 0.86
N THR A 233 -5.36 -11.48 1.53
CA THR A 233 -6.55 -12.33 1.39
C THR A 233 -7.53 -11.84 0.32
N GLU A 234 -7.55 -10.55 0.01
CA GLU A 234 -8.49 -9.92 -0.93
C GLU A 234 -7.95 -9.74 -2.35
N ASN A 235 -8.86 -9.69 -3.34
CA ASN A 235 -8.63 -9.08 -4.65
C ASN A 235 -8.65 -7.54 -4.50
N TRP A 236 -7.75 -6.97 -3.71
CA TRP A 236 -7.86 -5.57 -3.32
C TRP A 236 -7.65 -4.63 -4.53
N HIS A 237 -8.64 -3.76 -4.78
CA HIS A 237 -8.59 -2.66 -5.76
C HIS A 237 -7.84 -1.42 -5.25
N ILE A 238 -7.53 -1.38 -3.95
CA ILE A 238 -6.47 -0.53 -3.41
C ILE A 238 -5.27 -1.45 -3.38
N PRO A 239 -4.47 -1.51 -4.46
CA PRO A 239 -3.15 -2.09 -4.32
C PRO A 239 -2.57 -1.40 -3.08
N TYR A 240 -2.02 -2.19 -2.16
CA TYR A 240 -0.89 -1.72 -1.37
C TYR A 240 0.23 -1.35 -2.37
N PHE A 241 -0.03 -0.30 -3.15
CA PHE A 241 0.74 0.17 -4.28
C PHE A 241 2.00 0.69 -3.64
N GLY A 242 3.09 0.00 -3.89
CA GLY A 242 4.32 0.26 -3.21
C GLY A 242 4.65 -0.73 -2.10
N LEU A 243 3.83 -1.64 -1.60
CA LEU A 243 4.32 -2.57 -0.55
C LEU A 243 5.39 -3.52 -1.10
N MET A 244 5.10 -4.16 -2.23
CA MET A 244 6.04 -5.04 -2.93
C MET A 244 7.21 -4.22 -3.47
N GLU A 245 6.91 -3.09 -4.11
CA GLU A 245 7.92 -2.22 -4.68
C GLU A 245 8.82 -1.59 -3.61
N THR A 246 8.28 -1.18 -2.47
CA THR A 246 9.04 -0.64 -1.33
C THR A 246 9.86 -1.74 -0.67
N SER A 247 9.36 -2.97 -0.59
CA SER A 247 10.12 -4.10 -0.05
C SER A 247 11.38 -4.36 -0.87
N GLY A 248 11.24 -4.48 -2.19
CA GLY A 248 12.37 -4.60 -3.11
C GLY A 248 13.29 -3.39 -3.08
N THR A 249 12.70 -2.19 -3.09
CA THR A 249 13.42 -0.91 -3.09
C THR A 249 14.28 -0.77 -1.85
N ARG A 250 13.73 -1.04 -0.67
CA ARG A 250 14.42 -0.91 0.62
C ARG A 250 15.61 -1.84 0.70
N VAL A 251 15.47 -3.08 0.25
CA VAL A 251 16.61 -4.02 0.22
C VAL A 251 17.70 -3.52 -0.73
N ALA A 252 17.33 -3.01 -1.90
CA ALA A 252 18.29 -2.46 -2.84
C ALA A 252 18.97 -1.19 -2.31
N GLU A 253 18.24 -0.29 -1.66
CA GLU A 253 18.79 0.89 -0.98
C GLU A 253 19.78 0.49 0.11
N LEU A 254 19.44 -0.45 0.99
CA LEU A 254 20.35 -0.96 2.03
C LEU A 254 21.65 -1.52 1.42
N GLU A 255 21.54 -2.27 0.33
CA GLU A 255 22.70 -2.84 -0.38
C GLU A 255 23.52 -1.76 -1.10
N ASN A 256 22.86 -0.80 -1.75
CA ASN A 256 23.48 0.35 -2.41
C ASN A 256 24.28 1.18 -1.39
N THR A 257 23.66 1.56 -0.27
CA THR A 257 24.31 2.32 0.79
C THR A 257 25.50 1.56 1.38
N TYR A 258 25.36 0.23 1.59
CA TYR A 258 26.46 -0.58 2.10
C TYR A 258 27.65 -0.65 1.14
N GLY A 259 27.39 -0.94 -0.15
CA GLY A 259 28.43 -1.02 -1.17
C GLY A 259 29.09 0.33 -1.44
N LEU A 260 28.34 1.44 -1.41
CA LEU A 260 28.91 2.78 -1.47
C LEU A 260 29.77 3.10 -0.23
N GLY A 261 29.35 2.65 0.96
CA GLY A 261 30.16 2.74 2.17
C GLY A 261 31.48 2.00 2.06
N ILE A 262 31.51 0.87 1.35
CA ILE A 262 32.75 0.15 1.02
C ILE A 262 33.62 1.00 0.09
N ILE A 263 33.08 1.49 -1.02
CA ILE A 263 33.81 2.34 -1.98
C ILE A 263 34.41 3.56 -1.27
N LYS A 264 33.64 4.22 -0.40
CA LYS A 264 34.11 5.35 0.40
C LYS A 264 35.30 4.99 1.28
N ARG A 265 35.32 3.82 1.91
CA ARG A 265 36.45 3.33 2.74
C ARG A 265 37.71 2.99 1.91
N LEU A 266 37.60 2.89 0.58
CA LEU A 266 38.75 2.70 -0.31
C LEU A 266 39.48 4.01 -0.64
N ALA A 267 38.94 5.17 -0.28
CA ALA A 267 39.56 6.45 -0.56
C ALA A 267 40.91 6.60 0.17
N VAL A 268 41.96 6.97 -0.57
CA VAL A 268 43.32 7.15 -0.03
C VAL A 268 43.43 8.49 0.67
N THR A 269 42.70 9.49 0.19
CA THR A 269 42.66 10.83 0.76
C THR A 269 41.30 11.05 1.42
N HIS A 270 41.19 10.68 2.70
CA HIS A 270 39.96 10.91 3.47
C HIS A 270 39.78 12.38 3.91
N GLN A 271 40.82 13.21 3.82
CA GLN A 271 40.72 14.64 4.12
C GLN A 271 40.07 15.39 2.97
N GLN A 272 38.74 15.33 2.97
CA GLN A 272 37.75 16.25 2.38
C GLN A 272 38.35 17.48 1.68
N GLU A 273 38.82 17.32 0.45
CA GLU A 273 38.99 18.47 -0.43
C GLU A 273 37.57 18.93 -0.79
N GLN A 274 37.16 20.03 -0.18
CA GLN A 274 35.89 20.66 -0.49
C GLN A 274 36.09 21.49 -1.75
N ILE A 275 35.37 21.11 -2.81
CA ILE A 275 35.49 21.75 -4.12
C ILE A 275 34.16 22.39 -4.51
N GLU A 276 34.20 23.43 -5.32
CA GLU A 276 33.00 24.05 -5.88
C GLU A 276 32.47 23.19 -7.03
N GLU A 277 31.15 23.19 -7.23
CA GLU A 277 30.49 22.46 -8.33
C GLU A 277 31.10 22.80 -9.70
N SER A 278 31.43 24.07 -9.92
CA SER A 278 32.07 24.59 -11.13
C SER A 278 33.43 23.96 -11.46
N SER A 279 34.13 23.43 -10.45
CA SER A 279 35.48 22.87 -10.58
C SER A 279 35.50 21.34 -10.75
N ILE A 280 34.34 20.68 -10.68
CA ILE A 280 34.22 19.21 -10.73
C ILE A 280 34.91 18.62 -11.97
N ALA A 281 34.68 19.19 -13.16
CA ALA A 281 35.24 18.69 -14.41
C ALA A 281 36.78 18.73 -14.42
N GLU A 282 37.37 19.80 -13.86
CA GLU A 282 38.82 19.95 -13.75
C GLU A 282 39.43 18.86 -12.85
N HIS A 283 38.82 18.60 -11.69
CA HIS A 283 39.27 17.57 -10.76
C HIS A 283 39.20 16.17 -11.37
N ILE A 284 38.13 15.86 -12.13
CA ILE A 284 38.01 14.59 -12.86
C ILE A 284 39.15 14.40 -13.87
N ARG A 285 39.50 15.45 -14.62
CA ARG A 285 40.59 15.44 -15.60
C ARG A 285 41.96 15.31 -14.93
N ALA A 286 42.21 16.08 -13.88
CA ALA A 286 43.49 16.14 -13.17
C ALA A 286 43.83 14.84 -12.41
N ALA A 287 42.82 14.05 -12.02
CA ALA A 287 43.01 12.78 -11.33
C ALA A 287 43.88 11.80 -12.15
N LYS A 288 45.06 11.46 -11.61
CA LYS A 288 46.04 10.53 -12.23
C LYS A 288 45.77 9.07 -11.86
N LEU A 289 44.53 8.62 -12.08
CA LEU A 289 44.10 7.23 -11.91
C LEU A 289 43.98 6.55 -13.29
N LYS A 290 44.28 5.25 -13.37
CA LYS A 290 44.00 4.44 -14.57
C LYS A 290 42.53 4.03 -14.59
N ASN A 291 41.96 3.79 -15.78
CA ASN A 291 40.59 3.29 -15.98
C ASN A 291 39.56 3.95 -15.05
N LYS A 292 39.49 5.28 -15.10
CA LYS A 292 38.75 6.08 -14.13
C LYS A 292 37.26 5.90 -14.28
N ILE A 293 36.58 5.77 -13.15
CA ILE A 293 35.14 6.00 -13.05
C ILE A 293 34.85 7.02 -11.96
N VAL A 294 33.71 7.71 -12.10
CA VAL A 294 33.22 8.70 -11.14
C VAL A 294 31.87 8.24 -10.62
N ILE A 295 31.69 8.30 -9.30
CA ILE A 295 30.41 8.07 -8.64
C ILE A 295 30.06 9.35 -7.87
N GLY A 296 29.00 10.01 -8.30
CA GLY A 296 28.38 11.10 -7.56
C GLY A 296 27.28 10.60 -6.63
N SER A 297 27.08 11.30 -5.52
CA SER A 297 25.89 11.17 -4.69
C SER A 297 25.19 12.52 -4.61
N ASN A 298 23.90 12.54 -4.96
CA ASN A 298 23.06 13.75 -4.97
C ASN A 298 23.62 14.89 -5.86
N LEU A 299 24.32 14.56 -6.96
CA LEU A 299 24.85 15.51 -7.92
C LEU A 299 24.09 15.48 -9.25
N TYR A 300 23.88 16.63 -9.88
CA TYR A 300 23.23 16.72 -11.17
C TYR A 300 24.26 16.89 -12.30
N PHE A 301 25.02 15.82 -12.60
CA PHE A 301 26.12 15.90 -13.57
C PHE A 301 25.73 16.38 -14.97
N ASP A 302 24.53 16.05 -15.47
CA ASP A 302 24.05 16.59 -16.75
C ASP A 302 23.93 18.14 -16.74
N SER A 303 23.66 18.74 -15.58
CA SER A 303 23.67 20.19 -15.41
C SER A 303 25.10 20.73 -15.31
N ILE A 304 25.93 20.07 -14.51
CA ILE A 304 27.33 20.46 -14.24
C ILE A 304 28.16 20.46 -15.53
N PHE A 305 27.95 19.46 -16.40
CA PHE A 305 28.73 19.28 -17.63
C PHE A 305 28.01 19.74 -18.90
N ARG A 306 26.90 20.47 -18.78
CA ARG A 306 26.07 20.87 -19.94
C ARG A 306 26.88 21.55 -21.04
N ASP A 307 27.83 22.40 -20.64
CA ASP A 307 28.64 23.21 -21.55
C ASP A 307 30.03 22.60 -21.80
N ASP A 308 30.30 21.39 -21.29
CA ASP A 308 31.60 20.73 -21.46
C ASP A 308 31.63 19.94 -22.78
N GLU A 309 32.49 20.35 -23.71
CA GLU A 309 32.62 19.73 -25.04
C GLU A 309 33.02 18.25 -25.01
N ASN A 310 33.61 17.76 -23.91
CA ASN A 310 34.02 16.37 -23.76
C ASN A 310 32.97 15.50 -23.07
N PHE A 311 31.85 16.09 -22.62
CA PHE A 311 30.79 15.35 -21.98
C PHE A 311 29.81 14.79 -23.02
N VAL A 312 29.59 13.48 -22.95
CA VAL A 312 28.57 12.78 -23.73
C VAL A 312 27.59 12.16 -22.75
N SER A 313 26.38 12.71 -22.74
CA SER A 313 25.29 12.23 -21.88
C SER A 313 24.77 10.87 -22.35
N ALA A 314 24.36 10.03 -21.42
CA ALA A 314 23.79 8.70 -21.68
C ALA A 314 22.47 8.76 -22.48
N TRP A 315 21.82 9.93 -22.55
CA TRP A 315 20.60 10.16 -23.34
C TRP A 315 20.86 10.34 -24.84
N VAL A 316 22.12 10.51 -25.26
CA VAL A 316 22.47 10.72 -26.67
C VAL A 316 22.34 9.38 -27.43
N PRO A 317 21.62 9.35 -28.57
CA PRO A 317 21.51 8.15 -29.39
C PRO A 317 22.89 7.58 -29.78
N GLY A 318 23.13 6.30 -29.46
CA GLY A 318 24.38 5.60 -29.77
C GLY A 318 25.35 5.47 -28.59
N GLU A 319 25.12 6.17 -27.47
CA GLU A 319 25.83 5.88 -26.22
C GLU A 319 25.21 4.65 -25.56
N ASN A 320 26.05 3.67 -25.19
CA ASN A 320 25.56 2.46 -24.54
C ASN A 320 25.31 2.74 -23.07
N ASN A 321 24.03 2.83 -22.67
CA ASN A 321 23.67 2.97 -21.26
C ASN A 321 23.98 1.67 -20.50
N ILE A 322 25.16 1.64 -19.86
CA ILE A 322 25.73 0.42 -19.29
C ILE A 322 24.96 -0.04 -18.04
N ILE A 323 24.42 0.92 -17.27
CA ILE A 323 23.57 0.66 -16.11
C ILE A 323 22.45 1.71 -16.12
N PRO A 324 21.24 1.37 -16.61
CA PRO A 324 20.11 2.29 -16.67
C PRO A 324 19.82 2.96 -15.33
N ASP A 325 19.39 4.22 -15.38
CA ASP A 325 19.06 5.10 -14.24
C ASP A 325 20.22 5.43 -13.28
N PHE A 326 21.41 4.86 -13.50
CA PHE A 326 22.61 5.09 -12.69
C PHE A 326 23.76 5.69 -13.50
N TYR A 327 23.92 5.28 -14.75
CA TYR A 327 24.92 5.81 -15.66
C TYR A 327 24.42 7.12 -16.28
N VAL A 328 25.18 8.20 -16.05
CA VAL A 328 24.84 9.55 -16.52
C VAL A 328 25.48 9.85 -17.86
N GLY A 329 26.64 9.27 -18.14
CA GLY A 329 27.38 9.52 -19.37
C GLY A 329 28.88 9.39 -19.15
N ARG A 330 29.67 10.01 -20.03
CA ARG A 330 31.13 10.02 -19.92
C ARG A 330 31.70 11.42 -20.14
N LEU A 331 32.77 11.74 -19.43
CA LEU A 331 33.60 12.91 -19.67
C LEU A 331 34.94 12.43 -20.27
N GLY A 332 35.10 12.61 -21.58
CA GLY A 332 36.15 11.93 -22.34
C GLY A 332 35.98 10.41 -22.23
N ASP A 333 37.01 9.73 -21.71
CA ASP A 333 36.99 8.27 -21.46
C ASP A 333 36.49 7.90 -20.05
N THR A 334 36.21 8.88 -19.19
CA THR A 334 35.81 8.63 -17.79
C THR A 334 34.31 8.43 -17.69
N LYS A 335 33.87 7.25 -17.25
CA LYS A 335 32.45 6.94 -17.05
C LYS A 335 31.93 7.56 -15.75
N ILE A 336 30.74 8.14 -15.81
CA ILE A 336 30.13 8.88 -14.71
C ILE A 336 28.83 8.20 -14.31
N PHE A 337 28.73 7.92 -13.02
CA PHE A 337 27.57 7.32 -12.38
C PHE A 337 27.06 8.24 -11.29
N ASN A 338 25.75 8.20 -11.03
CA ASN A 338 25.13 9.01 -10.00
C ASN A 338 24.14 8.20 -9.18
N LEU A 339 24.31 8.22 -7.87
CA LEU A 339 23.40 7.64 -6.91
C LEU A 339 22.58 8.76 -6.25
N TYR A 340 21.26 8.63 -6.25
CA TYR A 340 20.43 9.43 -5.35
C TYR A 340 20.24 8.63 -4.07
N ASP A 341 20.75 9.13 -2.95
CA ASP A 341 20.66 8.45 -1.65
C ASP A 341 20.33 9.49 -0.57
N LYS A 342 19.23 9.22 0.16
CA LYS A 342 18.75 10.05 1.27
C LYS A 342 19.66 9.99 2.50
N VAL A 343 20.54 9.00 2.59
CA VAL A 343 21.48 8.80 3.72
C VAL A 343 22.63 9.80 3.69
N PHE A 344 23.01 10.32 2.51
CA PHE A 344 24.04 11.34 2.39
C PHE A 344 23.39 12.73 2.37
N SER A 345 23.48 13.44 3.48
CA SER A 345 22.97 14.82 3.59
C SER A 345 23.70 15.81 2.68
N ASN A 346 24.87 15.43 2.13
CA ASN A 346 25.76 16.32 1.40
C ASN A 346 26.03 15.76 -0.01
N GLN A 347 26.29 16.64 -0.96
CA GLN A 347 26.74 16.28 -2.29
C GLN A 347 28.17 15.75 -2.27
N LEU A 348 28.39 14.57 -2.86
CA LEU A 348 29.69 13.87 -2.83
C LEU A 348 30.12 13.45 -4.22
N MET A 349 31.42 13.47 -4.47
CA MET A 349 32.02 12.85 -5.65
C MET A 349 33.18 11.93 -5.26
N ILE A 350 33.17 10.71 -5.79
CA ILE A 350 34.25 9.74 -5.65
C ILE A 350 34.84 9.44 -7.03
N ILE A 351 36.15 9.59 -7.19
CA ILE A 351 36.88 9.19 -8.39
C ILE A 351 37.72 7.97 -8.02
N LEU A 352 37.56 6.86 -8.74
CA LEU A 352 38.28 5.63 -8.46
C LEU A 352 38.73 4.93 -9.75
N SER A 353 39.75 4.08 -9.62
CA SER A 353 40.12 3.12 -10.66
C SER A 353 39.09 2.00 -10.72
N SER A 354 38.55 1.68 -11.90
CA SER A 354 37.66 0.53 -12.06
C SER A 354 38.36 -0.79 -11.72
N ASP A 355 39.68 -0.86 -11.90
CA ASP A 355 40.48 -2.06 -11.64
C ASP A 355 40.53 -2.39 -10.13
N ASP A 356 40.23 -1.42 -9.26
CA ASP A 356 40.26 -1.60 -7.79
C ASP A 356 38.91 -2.12 -7.23
N ILE A 357 37.85 -2.19 -8.05
CA ILE A 357 36.51 -2.69 -7.68
C ILE A 357 36.45 -4.22 -7.82
N VAL A 358 37.22 -4.93 -7.00
CA VAL A 358 37.29 -6.40 -7.06
C VAL A 358 36.27 -7.05 -6.12
N GLY A 359 35.00 -7.17 -6.52
CA GLY A 359 33.96 -7.79 -5.68
C GLY A 359 33.53 -9.20 -6.09
N VAL A 360 33.41 -10.11 -5.13
CA VAL A 360 32.58 -11.31 -5.23
C VAL A 360 31.36 -11.11 -4.35
N ILE A 361 30.17 -11.18 -4.95
CA ILE A 361 28.90 -11.17 -4.24
C ILE A 361 28.51 -12.61 -3.99
N ASP A 362 28.92 -13.14 -2.84
CA ASP A 362 28.62 -14.51 -2.47
C ASP A 362 27.21 -14.58 -1.89
N GLN A 363 26.28 -15.01 -2.74
CA GLN A 363 24.85 -15.10 -2.46
C GLN A 363 24.56 -16.49 -1.89
N THR A 364 24.91 -16.70 -0.62
CA THR A 364 24.53 -17.96 0.05
C THR A 364 23.16 -17.79 0.71
N ALA A 365 22.17 -18.41 0.08
CA ALA A 365 20.92 -18.78 0.71
C ALA A 365 21.18 -19.39 2.09
N ASN A 366 20.47 -18.95 3.13
CA ASN A 366 20.29 -19.80 4.30
C ASN A 366 19.40 -20.97 3.85
N ALA A 367 20.02 -22.07 3.45
CA ALA A 367 19.34 -23.31 3.12
C ALA A 367 18.90 -24.00 4.40
N SER A 368 17.86 -23.48 5.05
CA SER A 368 17.04 -24.26 5.97
C SER A 368 15.73 -24.61 5.26
N GLU A 369 15.12 -25.74 5.63
CA GLU A 369 13.85 -26.22 5.06
C GLU A 369 12.71 -25.19 5.17
N THR A 370 12.86 -24.21 6.04
CA THR A 370 11.89 -23.16 6.34
C THR A 370 11.86 -21.99 5.34
N PHE A 371 12.83 -21.87 4.42
CA PHE A 371 12.87 -20.78 3.42
C PHE A 371 12.75 -21.33 1.99
N LYS A 372 11.87 -20.71 1.20
CA LYS A 372 11.82 -20.86 -0.26
C LYS A 372 12.95 -20.04 -0.88
N GLN A 373 13.72 -20.65 -1.77
CA GLN A 373 14.76 -19.95 -2.52
C GLN A 373 14.19 -19.35 -3.80
N ILE A 374 14.39 -18.05 -3.99
CA ILE A 374 14.01 -17.32 -5.20
C ILE A 374 15.20 -16.47 -5.63
N GLU A 375 15.82 -16.82 -6.75
CA GLU A 375 17.11 -16.26 -7.18
C GLU A 375 18.15 -16.31 -6.03
N SER A 376 18.58 -15.15 -5.55
CA SER A 376 19.56 -14.99 -4.46
C SER A 376 18.96 -14.80 -3.07
N PHE A 377 17.64 -14.92 -2.95
CA PHE A 377 16.88 -14.60 -1.74
C PHE A 377 16.33 -15.84 -1.05
N SER A 378 16.55 -15.91 0.27
CA SER A 378 15.82 -16.77 1.18
C SER A 378 14.49 -16.09 1.57
N CYS A 379 13.38 -16.63 1.09
CA CYS A 379 12.03 -16.07 1.28
C CYS A 379 11.17 -16.96 2.18
N LYS A 380 10.47 -16.38 3.16
CA LYS A 380 9.49 -17.07 4.02
C LYS A 380 8.25 -16.22 4.16
N PHE A 381 7.09 -16.85 4.01
CA PHE A 381 5.79 -16.24 4.24
C PHE A 381 5.02 -17.11 5.23
N VAL A 382 4.83 -16.62 6.45
CA VAL A 382 4.06 -17.31 7.49
C VAL A 382 2.74 -16.58 7.67
N ASP A 383 1.64 -17.30 7.49
CA ASP A 383 0.30 -16.81 7.82
C ASP A 383 -0.05 -17.27 9.24
N PHE A 384 0.06 -16.38 10.23
CA PHE A 384 -0.21 -16.75 11.62
C PHE A 384 -1.69 -17.01 11.91
N GLY A 385 -2.61 -16.62 11.03
CA GLY A 385 -4.02 -17.04 11.13
C GLY A 385 -4.17 -18.55 10.96
N ILE A 386 -3.30 -19.17 10.15
CA ILE A 386 -3.38 -20.60 9.79
C ILE A 386 -2.28 -21.42 10.48
N ASP A 387 -1.03 -20.96 10.43
CA ASP A 387 0.14 -21.65 10.98
C ASP A 387 0.23 -21.46 12.49
N THR A 388 -0.46 -22.36 13.22
CA THR A 388 -0.52 -22.34 14.68
C THR A 388 0.81 -22.66 15.33
N GLU A 389 1.65 -23.50 14.71
CA GLU A 389 2.96 -23.85 15.27
C GLU A 389 3.88 -22.62 15.24
N SER A 390 4.05 -22.02 14.06
CA SER A 390 4.86 -20.80 13.93
C SER A 390 4.33 -19.67 14.80
N ARG A 391 2.99 -19.52 14.93
CA ARG A 391 2.36 -18.52 15.80
C ARG A 391 2.75 -18.72 17.27
N ASN A 392 2.62 -19.94 17.77
CA ASN A 392 2.94 -20.26 19.16
C ASN A 392 4.44 -20.03 19.45
N THR A 393 5.32 -20.41 18.52
CA THR A 393 6.76 -20.14 18.63
C THR A 393 7.05 -18.64 18.67
N PHE A 394 6.44 -17.86 17.78
CA PHE A 394 6.62 -16.41 17.73
C PHE A 394 6.12 -15.72 19.01
N LEU A 395 5.00 -16.18 19.57
CA LEU A 395 4.45 -15.62 20.81
C LEU A 395 5.29 -15.97 22.04
N ALA A 396 5.84 -17.19 22.10
CA ALA A 396 6.72 -17.61 23.18
C ALA A 396 8.02 -16.78 23.22
N ASP A 397 8.53 -16.40 22.06
CA ASP A 397 9.71 -15.55 21.89
C ASP A 397 9.34 -14.20 21.24
N SER A 398 8.33 -13.54 21.82
CA SER A 398 7.82 -12.26 21.28
C SER A 398 8.90 -11.17 21.33
N PRO A 399 9.05 -10.36 20.27
CA PRO A 399 9.99 -9.25 20.28
C PRO A 399 9.59 -8.18 21.30
N GLU A 400 10.57 -7.48 21.86
CA GLU A 400 10.36 -6.55 22.97
C GLU A 400 9.36 -5.43 22.65
N TRP A 401 9.36 -4.93 21.41
CA TRP A 401 8.43 -3.89 21.00
C TRP A 401 6.96 -4.37 21.09
N LEU A 402 6.69 -5.64 20.79
CA LEU A 402 5.34 -6.21 20.84
C LEU A 402 4.88 -6.36 22.29
N LEU A 403 5.79 -6.80 23.17
CA LEU A 403 5.53 -6.89 24.61
C LEU A 403 5.23 -5.53 25.23
N ARG A 404 5.92 -4.48 24.77
CA ARG A 404 5.70 -3.10 25.23
C ARG A 404 4.39 -2.50 24.73
N GLN A 405 4.02 -2.76 23.47
CA GLN A 405 2.81 -2.20 22.86
C GLN A 405 1.53 -2.94 23.26
N ILE A 406 1.60 -4.27 23.40
CA ILE A 406 0.47 -5.12 23.74
C ILE A 406 0.89 -6.04 24.89
N PRO A 407 0.79 -5.61 26.16
CA PRO A 407 1.24 -6.42 27.30
C PRO A 407 0.35 -7.64 27.53
N ASP A 408 -0.95 -7.48 27.26
CA ASP A 408 -1.97 -8.53 27.46
C ASP A 408 -1.72 -9.73 26.53
N GLY A 409 -1.83 -10.94 27.09
CA GLY A 409 -1.61 -12.18 26.36
C GLY A 409 -2.70 -12.45 25.33
N ASN A 410 -3.97 -12.22 25.70
CA ASN A 410 -5.10 -12.45 24.79
C ASN A 410 -5.12 -11.42 23.64
N GLY A 411 -4.82 -10.17 23.95
CA GLY A 411 -4.64 -9.10 22.98
C GLY A 411 -3.50 -9.40 22.00
N ARG A 412 -2.37 -9.93 22.49
CA ARG A 412 -1.25 -10.36 21.61
C ARG A 412 -1.63 -11.52 20.71
N GLU A 413 -2.30 -12.55 21.23
CA GLU A 413 -2.79 -13.67 20.43
C GLU A 413 -3.68 -13.17 19.30
N LYS A 414 -4.66 -12.30 19.62
CA LYS A 414 -5.57 -11.73 18.63
C LYS A 414 -4.83 -10.89 17.59
N PHE A 415 -3.91 -10.04 18.04
CA PHE A 415 -3.08 -9.25 17.12
C PHE A 415 -2.28 -10.16 16.20
N ILE A 416 -1.52 -11.13 16.70
CA ILE A 416 -0.67 -11.99 15.87
C ILE A 416 -1.48 -12.83 14.88
N LYS A 417 -2.67 -13.33 15.25
CA LYS A 417 -3.58 -14.02 14.31
C LYS A 417 -3.97 -13.17 13.10
N SER A 418 -4.02 -11.85 13.27
CA SER A 418 -4.31 -10.90 12.18
C SER A 418 -3.10 -10.53 11.32
N GLN A 419 -1.92 -11.13 11.56
CA GLN A 419 -0.69 -10.78 10.87
C GLN A 419 -0.16 -11.91 9.99
N VAL A 420 0.58 -11.53 8.97
CA VAL A 420 1.52 -12.40 8.27
C VAL A 420 2.93 -11.98 8.60
N TRP A 421 3.84 -12.94 8.74
CA TRP A 421 5.26 -12.67 8.91
C TRP A 421 5.99 -12.97 7.61
N ILE A 422 6.58 -11.92 7.04
CA ILE A 422 7.31 -11.99 5.77
C ILE A 422 8.79 -11.78 6.04
N GLN A 423 9.58 -12.73 5.57
CA GLN A 423 11.03 -12.67 5.59
C GLN A 423 11.55 -12.76 4.15
N MET A 424 12.32 -11.78 3.72
CA MET A 424 13.07 -11.80 2.46
C MET A 424 14.50 -11.44 2.79
N LEU A 425 15.34 -12.45 2.93
CA LEU A 425 16.70 -12.31 3.41
C LEU A 425 17.68 -12.58 2.28
N LYS A 426 18.65 -11.69 2.12
CA LYS A 426 19.77 -11.89 1.22
C LYS A 426 21.05 -11.81 2.03
N LYS A 427 22.01 -12.68 1.74
CA LYS A 427 23.36 -12.59 2.30
C LYS A 427 24.25 -11.99 1.23
N VAL A 428 24.93 -10.89 1.58
CA VAL A 428 25.80 -10.17 0.66
C VAL A 428 27.17 -10.03 1.28
N GLN A 429 28.17 -10.36 0.47
CA GLN A 429 29.57 -10.05 0.73
C GLN A 429 30.06 -9.18 -0.40
N PHE A 430 30.87 -8.18 -0.10
CA PHE A 430 31.61 -7.42 -1.09
C PHE A 430 33.09 -7.62 -0.80
N LYS A 431 33.87 -7.87 -1.85
CA LYS A 431 35.33 -7.93 -1.78
C LYS A 431 35.89 -6.68 -2.48
N VAL A 432 37.13 -6.30 -2.19
CA VAL A 432 37.81 -5.13 -2.76
C VAL A 432 39.31 -5.37 -2.79
N SER A 433 40.03 -4.74 -3.73
CA SER A 433 41.48 -4.85 -3.88
C SER A 433 42.24 -4.28 -2.67
N LYS A 434 43.42 -4.85 -2.37
CA LYS A 434 44.38 -4.28 -1.40
C LYS A 434 45.04 -3.00 -1.90
N LYS A 435 45.18 -2.83 -3.21
CA LYS A 435 45.59 -1.56 -3.83
C LYS A 435 44.34 -0.69 -3.89
N ARG A 436 44.27 0.27 -3.00
CA ARG A 436 43.12 1.17 -2.87
C ARG A 436 43.54 2.50 -3.44
N THR A 437 42.95 2.93 -4.56
CA THR A 437 43.20 4.27 -5.10
C THR A 437 41.89 4.95 -5.48
N ALA A 438 41.31 5.66 -4.52
CA ALA A 438 40.17 6.53 -4.75
C ALA A 438 40.40 7.92 -4.15
N LEU A 439 39.87 8.94 -4.83
CA LEU A 439 39.82 10.33 -4.41
C LEU A 439 38.39 10.65 -3.99
N PHE A 440 38.25 11.40 -2.90
CA PHE A 440 36.97 11.73 -2.30
C PHE A 440 36.82 13.25 -2.17
N TYR A 441 35.73 13.78 -2.71
CA TYR A 441 35.43 15.20 -2.74
C TYR A 441 34.06 15.47 -2.11
N MET A 442 34.02 16.51 -1.28
CA MET A 442 32.78 17.11 -0.79
C MET A 442 32.46 18.29 -1.71
N ILE A 443 31.24 18.39 -2.21
CA ILE A 443 30.86 19.54 -3.05
C ILE A 443 30.26 20.61 -2.14
N LYS A 444 30.75 21.85 -2.28
CA LYS A 444 30.15 23.02 -1.64
C LYS A 444 28.96 23.49 -2.47
N ASP A 445 27.86 23.79 -1.79
CA ASP A 445 26.68 24.46 -2.36
C ASP A 445 27.04 25.85 -2.94
#